data_AF-Q58943-F1
#
_entry.id   AF-Q58943-F1
#
_cell.length_a   1.000
_cell.length_b   1.000
_cell.length_c   1.000
_cell.angle_alpha   90.00
_cell.angle_beta   90.00
_cell.angle_gamma   90.00
#
_symmetry.space_group_name_H-M   'P 1'
#
loop_
_entity.id
_entity.type
_entity.pdbx_description
1 polymer ?
#
loop_
_entity_poly.entity_id
_entity_poly.type
_entity_poly.pdbx_seq_one_letter_code
_entity_poly.pdbx_strand_id
1 'polypeptide(L)'
;MRLQKGLYYISLQVCVDITMDVVAMLVKDIGLNVEDDYTNIKKLLKHDVITKDEATLLKQYNRLRNAIVHKYDKIKLRSCKRRFKKN
;
A
#
# COMPACT_ATOMS: atom_id res chain seq x y z
N MET A 1 0.05 12.49 21.76
CA MET A 1 0.68 12.49 20.41
C MET A 1 0.94 11.10 19.79
N ARG A 2 1.25 10.02 20.54
CA ARG A 2 1.46 8.67 19.94
C ARG A 2 0.23 8.12 19.21
N LEU A 3 -0.96 8.29 19.79
CA LEU A 3 -2.22 7.84 19.20
C LEU A 3 -2.56 8.60 17.91
N GLN A 4 -2.50 9.93 17.91
CA GLN A 4 -2.78 10.76 16.73
C GLN A 4 -1.94 10.38 15.51
N LYS A 5 -0.63 10.14 15.71
CA LYS A 5 0.25 9.66 14.64
C LYS A 5 -0.26 8.33 14.10
N GLY A 6 -0.52 7.37 14.99
CA GLY A 6 -1.06 6.05 14.62
C GLY A 6 -2.32 6.14 13.76
N LEU A 7 -3.31 6.95 14.17
CA LEU A 7 -4.53 7.18 13.40
C LEU A 7 -4.22 7.71 11.99
N TYR A 8 -3.37 8.73 11.87
CA TYR A 8 -3.01 9.29 10.57
C TYR A 8 -2.39 8.27 9.62
N TYR A 9 -1.48 7.43 10.12
CA TYR A 9 -0.85 6.38 9.31
C TYR A 9 -1.84 5.28 8.90
N ILE A 10 -2.75 4.89 9.79
CA ILE A 10 -3.80 3.92 9.47
C ILE A 10 -4.75 4.48 8.42
N SER A 11 -5.17 5.75 8.55
CA SER A 11 -6.01 6.41 7.56
C SER A 11 -5.34 6.45 6.19
N LEU A 12 -4.06 6.81 6.12
CA LEU A 12 -3.33 6.80 4.86
C LEU A 12 -3.23 5.39 4.27
N GLN A 13 -2.95 4.38 5.10
CA GLN A 13 -2.90 2.98 4.65
C GLN A 13 -4.24 2.55 4.05
N VAL A 14 -5.35 2.80 4.75
CA VAL A 14 -6.71 2.45 4.28
C VAL A 14 -7.04 3.15 2.96
N CYS A 15 -6.71 4.44 2.81
CA CYS A 15 -6.94 5.15 1.55
C CYS A 15 -6.16 4.52 0.38
N VAL A 16 -4.89 4.14 0.61
CA VAL A 16 -4.09 3.47 -0.42
C VAL A 16 -4.64 2.08 -0.72
N ASP A 17 -5.06 1.32 0.28
CA ASP A 17 -5.66 -0.02 0.11
C ASP A 17 -6.91 0.05 -0.77
N ILE A 18 -7.85 0.95 -0.45
CA ILE A 18 -9.07 1.17 -1.26
C ILE A 18 -8.70 1.58 -2.68
N THR A 19 -7.68 2.43 -2.86
CA THR A 19 -7.24 2.85 -4.19
C THR A 19 -6.68 1.67 -4.99
N MET A 20 -5.92 0.78 -4.36
CA MET A 20 -5.39 -0.42 -5.02
C MET A 20 -6.52 -1.41 -5.36
N ASP A 21 -7.55 -1.53 -4.51
CA ASP A 21 -8.73 -2.34 -4.80
C ASP A 21 -9.49 -1.81 -6.02
N VAL A 22 -9.63 -0.48 -6.16
CA VAL A 22 -10.21 0.15 -7.36
C VAL A 22 -9.37 -0.15 -8.60
N VAL A 23 -8.04 -0.07 -8.50
CA VAL A 23 -7.13 -0.45 -9.59
C VAL A 23 -7.33 -1.92 -10.00
N ALA A 24 -7.47 -2.83 -9.03
CA ALA A 24 -7.74 -4.24 -9.29
C ALA A 24 -9.10 -4.46 -9.96
N MET A 25 -10.14 -3.73 -9.54
CA MET A 25 -11.46 -3.76 -10.20
C MET A 25 -11.38 -3.28 -11.64
N LEU A 26 -10.69 -2.16 -11.92
CA LEU A 26 -10.50 -1.66 -13.28
C LEU A 26 -9.78 -2.66 -14.18
N VAL A 27 -8.77 -3.36 -13.66
CA VAL A 27 -8.06 -4.41 -14.43
C VAL A 27 -9.03 -5.52 -14.83
N LYS A 28 -9.91 -5.92 -13.90
CA LYS A 28 -10.93 -6.93 -14.16
C LYS A 28 -11.98 -6.45 -15.18
N ASP A 29 -12.39 -5.19 -15.11
CA ASP A 29 -13.38 -4.60 -16.02
C ASP A 29 -12.89 -4.54 -17.48
N ILE A 30 -11.57 -4.40 -17.69
CA ILE A 30 -10.93 -4.48 -19.02
C ILE A 30 -10.86 -5.93 -19.53
N GLY A 31 -11.23 -6.92 -18.71
CA GLY A 31 -11.16 -8.35 -19.05
C GLY A 31 -9.79 -8.97 -18.84
N LEU A 32 -8.91 -8.33 -18.06
CA LEU A 32 -7.60 -8.86 -17.71
C LEU A 32 -7.64 -9.57 -16.35
N ASN A 33 -6.74 -10.53 -16.17
CA ASN A 33 -6.57 -11.18 -14.87
C ASN A 33 -5.96 -10.19 -13.86
N VAL A 34 -6.52 -10.14 -12.66
CA VAL A 34 -5.99 -9.35 -11.55
C VAL A 34 -4.77 -10.05 -10.94
N GLU A 35 -3.69 -9.30 -10.74
CA GLU A 35 -2.42 -9.76 -10.14
C GLU A 35 -2.03 -8.84 -8.96
N ASP A 36 -0.73 -8.64 -8.70
CA ASP A 36 -0.26 -7.70 -7.69
C ASP A 36 -0.45 -6.24 -8.13
N ASP A 37 -0.52 -5.32 -7.15
CA ASP A 37 -0.74 -3.90 -7.36
C ASP A 37 0.17 -3.27 -8.43
N TYR A 38 1.46 -3.61 -8.45
CA TYR A 38 2.40 -3.01 -9.40
C TYR A 38 2.15 -3.51 -10.82
N THR A 39 1.82 -4.79 -10.97
CA THR A 39 1.45 -5.37 -12.26
C THR A 39 0.10 -4.87 -12.74
N ASN A 40 -0.87 -4.70 -11.84
CA ASN A 40 -2.18 -4.13 -12.15
C ASN A 40 -2.06 -2.69 -12.68
N ILE A 41 -1.28 -1.83 -12.01
CA ILE A 41 -1.02 -0.46 -12.50
C ILE A 41 -0.36 -0.48 -13.88
N LYS A 42 0.58 -1.41 -14.14
CA LYS A 42 1.21 -1.55 -15.46
C LYS A 42 0.21 -1.97 -16.54
N LYS A 43 -0.72 -2.87 -16.22
CA LYS A 43 -1.80 -3.28 -17.13
C LYS A 43 -2.68 -2.09 -17.49
N LEU A 44 -3.15 -1.32 -16.51
CA LEU A 44 -3.96 -0.13 -16.76
C LEU A 44 -3.24 0.90 -17.63
N LEU A 45 -1.95 1.15 -17.38
CA LEU A 45 -1.14 2.06 -18.19
C LEU A 45 -0.95 1.54 -19.62
N LYS A 46 -0.76 0.23 -19.81
CA LYS A 46 -0.58 -0.37 -21.14
C LYS A 46 -1.86 -0.32 -21.98
N HIS A 47 -3.02 -0.29 -21.34
CA HIS A 47 -4.33 -0.21 -21.96
C HIS A 47 -4.90 1.23 -21.95
N ASP A 48 -4.06 2.24 -21.71
CA ASP A 48 -4.40 3.66 -21.74
C ASP A 48 -5.59 4.06 -20.84
N VAL A 49 -5.86 3.28 -19.79
CA VAL A 49 -6.94 3.58 -18.81
C VAL A 49 -6.50 4.62 -17.79
N ILE A 50 -5.20 4.70 -17.52
CA ILE A 50 -4.59 5.72 -16.68
C ILE A 50 -3.38 6.31 -17.39
N THR A 51 -3.09 7.56 -17.08
CA THR A 51 -1.90 8.26 -17.57
C THR A 51 -0.63 7.77 -16.87
N LYS A 52 0.52 8.09 -17.47
CA LYS A 52 1.84 7.80 -16.88
C LYS A 52 2.03 8.48 -15.52
N ASP A 53 1.48 9.68 -15.35
CA ASP A 53 1.59 10.46 -14.11
C ASP A 53 0.76 9.81 -12.99
N GLU A 54 -0.48 9.42 -13.28
CA GLU A 54 -1.32 8.66 -12.35
C GLU A 54 -0.68 7.32 -11.98
N ALA A 55 -0.17 6.57 -12.96
CA ALA A 55 0.54 5.32 -12.71
C ALA A 55 1.76 5.52 -11.81
N THR A 56 2.49 6.63 -11.97
CA THR A 56 3.65 6.96 -11.13
C THR A 56 3.20 7.33 -9.72
N LEU A 57 2.14 8.12 -9.58
CA LEU A 57 1.55 8.54 -8.32
C LEU A 57 1.07 7.32 -7.50
N LEU A 58 0.31 6.42 -8.12
CA LEU A 58 -0.18 5.19 -7.48
C LEU A 58 0.97 4.32 -6.95
N LYS A 59 2.03 4.15 -7.74
CA LYS A 59 3.22 3.39 -7.32
C LYS A 59 3.93 4.04 -6.12
N GLN A 60 4.01 5.37 -6.08
CA GLN A 60 4.61 6.10 -4.96
C GLN A 60 3.80 5.91 -3.67
N TYR A 61 2.47 6.02 -3.75
CA TYR A 61 1.60 5.81 -2.59
C TYR A 61 1.63 4.36 -2.10
N ASN A 62 1.63 3.38 -3.00
CA ASN A 62 1.78 1.98 -2.62
C ASN A 62 3.15 1.72 -1.96
N ARG A 63 4.23 2.31 -2.49
CA ARG A 63 5.56 2.25 -1.85
C ARG A 63 5.55 2.89 -0.46
N LEU A 64 4.87 4.02 -0.29
CA LEU A 64 4.73 4.71 0.99
C LEU A 64 3.97 3.84 2.00
N ARG A 65 2.86 3.22 1.59
CA ARG A 65 2.11 2.23 2.40
C ARG A 65 3.05 1.12 2.90
N ASN A 66 3.80 0.50 2.00
CA ASN A 66 4.72 -0.59 2.35
C ASN A 66 5.82 -0.13 3.32
N ALA A 67 6.34 1.08 3.14
CA ALA A 67 7.33 1.66 4.05
C ALA A 67 6.75 1.94 5.45
N ILE A 68 5.50 2.40 5.53
CA ILE A 68 4.78 2.62 6.78
C ILE A 68 4.62 1.28 7.52
N VAL A 69 4.05 0.26 6.87
CA VAL A 69 3.83 -1.07 7.46
C VAL A 69 5.14 -1.66 7.98
N HIS A 70 6.21 -1.67 7.17
CA HIS A 70 7.50 -2.17 7.60
C HIS A 70 8.12 -1.40 8.78
N LYS A 71 7.88 -0.08 8.87
CA LYS A 71 8.34 0.71 10.02
C LYS A 71 7.58 0.32 11.28
N TYR A 72 6.28 0.06 11.18
CA TYR A 72 5.45 -0.42 12.29
C TYR A 72 5.82 -1.82 12.76
N ASP A 73 6.07 -2.75 11.84
CA ASP A 73 6.49 -4.12 12.18
C ASP A 73 7.82 -4.15 12.92
N LYS A 74 8.79 -3.33 12.49
CA LYS A 74 10.08 -3.19 13.19
C LYS A 74 9.95 -2.62 14.59
N ILE A 75 8.96 -1.75 14.84
CA ILE A 75 8.67 -1.23 16.18
C ILE A 75 8.06 -2.34 17.05
N LYS A 76 7.12 -3.12 16.51
CA LYS A 76 6.48 -4.24 17.22
C LYS A 76 7.48 -5.34 17.58
N LEU A 77 8.36 -5.71 16.64
CA LEU A 77 9.43 -6.70 16.87
C LEU A 77 10.44 -6.25 17.93
N ARG A 78 10.86 -4.98 17.93
CA ARG A 78 11.76 -4.44 18.96
C ARG A 78 11.12 -4.46 20.35
N SER A 79 9.84 -4.10 20.44
CA SER A 79 9.07 -4.17 21.70
C SER A 79 8.91 -5.60 22.21
N CYS A 80 8.72 -6.56 21.30
CA CYS A 80 8.63 -7.98 21.63
C CYS A 80 9.96 -8.53 22.16
N LYS A 81 11.07 -8.29 21.45
CA LYS A 81 12.41 -8.73 21.88
C LYS A 81 12.81 -8.17 23.25
N ARG A 82 12.45 -6.92 23.56
CA ARG A 82 12.72 -6.33 24.89
C ARG A 82 11.98 -7.02 26.03
N ARG A 83 10.83 -7.64 25.74
CA ARG A 83 10.04 -8.39 26.74
C ARG A 83 10.57 -9.81 26.94
N PHE A 84 11.10 -10.44 25.89
CA PHE A 84 11.68 -11.78 25.97
C PHE A 84 13.13 -11.83 26.46
N LYS A 85 13.93 -10.76 26.30
CA LYS A 85 15.31 -10.71 26.80
C LYS A 85 15.46 -10.50 28.32
N LYS A 86 14.35 -10.51 29.07
CA LYS A 86 14.36 -10.23 30.52
C LYS A 86 14.26 -11.49 31.40
N ASN A 87 14.30 -12.67 30.80
CA ASN A 87 14.41 -13.95 31.50
C ASN A 87 15.74 -14.62 31.13
#